data_AF-C0E6U3-F1
#
_entry.id   AF-C0E6U3-F1
#
_cell.length_a   1.000
_cell.length_b   1.000
_cell.length_c   1.000
_cell.angle_alpha   90.00
_cell.angle_beta   90.00
_cell.angle_gamma   90.00
#
_symmetry.space_group_name_H-M   'P 1'
#
loop_
_entity.id
_entity.type
_entity.pdbx_description
1 polymer ?
#
loop_
_entity_poly.entity_id
_entity_poly.type
_entity_poly.pdbx_seq_one_letter_code
_entity_poly.pdbx_strand_id
1 'polypeptide(L)'
;MDYQELAAKQRGFLLSSQLSDREFSDAIRTGFICSPPGMQWHFHHGRSNEIPCASTKYMQYAYCTKLVGGHIADSIYLDWLVAFPTIPPEHRHPTPYVCGTKALKARGFDTGRCAMADIIMTPPELLPYIDETSLCDYTINEHITPDDWELVDNIPVENPLPAMRKFHEDGDDRIDAIDMAYQAYHRGYSWEDIAWTIEPAKDLWVDDDTGTQPTNGKELLDIFFAERSPDAPRPPYDDDDW
;
A
#
# COMPACT_ATOMS: atom_id res chain seq x y z
N MET A 1 -10.15 4.96 26.98
CA MET A 1 -9.83 3.73 26.23
C MET A 1 -8.49 3.26 26.76
N ASP A 2 -8.34 1.98 27.10
CA ASP A 2 -7.07 1.45 27.60
C ASP A 2 -6.04 1.37 26.45
N TYR A 3 -4.75 1.59 26.71
CA TYR A 3 -3.70 1.55 25.68
C TYR A 3 -3.59 0.15 25.05
N GLN A 4 -3.99 -0.90 25.76
CA GLN A 4 -4.04 -2.25 25.19
C GLN A 4 -5.18 -2.41 24.18
N GLU A 5 -6.36 -1.84 24.48
CA GLU A 5 -7.51 -1.83 23.57
C GLU A 5 -7.22 -0.97 22.33
N LEU A 6 -6.56 0.18 22.53
CA LEU A 6 -6.12 1.04 21.45
C LEU A 6 -5.12 0.32 20.53
N ALA A 7 -4.10 -0.32 21.10
CA ALA A 7 -3.13 -1.10 20.33
C ALA A 7 -3.83 -2.20 19.53
N ALA A 8 -4.81 -2.90 20.09
CA ALA A 8 -5.56 -3.94 19.37
C ALA A 8 -6.33 -3.38 18.15
N LYS A 9 -6.91 -2.19 18.26
CA LYS A 9 -7.58 -1.49 17.14
C LYS A 9 -6.58 -1.02 16.08
N GLN A 10 -5.35 -0.74 16.50
CA GLN A 10 -4.29 -0.20 15.67
C GLN A 10 -3.23 -1.25 15.28
N ARG A 11 -3.66 -2.51 15.08
CA ARG A 11 -2.79 -3.62 14.64
C ARG A 11 -1.52 -3.82 15.47
N GLY A 12 -1.60 -3.53 16.76
CA GLY A 12 -0.51 -3.61 17.71
C GLY A 12 0.40 -2.39 17.77
N PHE A 13 0.06 -1.29 17.10
CA PHE A 13 0.80 -0.03 17.18
C PHE A 13 0.11 0.99 18.09
N LEU A 14 0.91 1.88 18.69
CA LEU A 14 0.43 3.01 19.47
C LEU A 14 1.12 4.28 18.99
N LEU A 15 0.38 5.33 18.65
CA LEU A 15 1.02 6.62 18.39
C LEU A 15 1.53 7.24 19.70
N SER A 16 2.67 7.91 19.64
CA SER A 16 3.21 8.67 20.76
C SER A 16 2.27 9.77 21.23
N SER A 17 1.53 10.38 20.30
CA SER A 17 0.50 11.39 20.57
C SER A 17 -0.73 10.87 21.33
N GLN A 18 -0.93 9.56 21.39
CA GLN A 18 -2.11 8.94 22.03
C GLN A 18 -1.86 8.46 23.46
N LEU A 19 -0.63 8.50 23.97
CA LEU A 19 -0.29 8.02 25.31
C LEU A 19 0.02 9.18 26.25
N SER A 20 -0.54 9.14 27.46
CA SER A 20 -0.02 9.95 28.57
C SER A 20 1.31 9.41 29.08
N ASP A 21 2.12 10.26 29.74
CA ASP A 21 3.39 9.84 30.36
C ASP A 21 3.23 8.64 31.30
N ARG A 22 2.08 8.56 32.00
CA ARG A 22 1.74 7.46 32.90
C ARG A 22 1.49 6.17 32.14
N GLU A 23 0.70 6.22 31.07
CA GLU A 23 0.39 5.05 30.24
C GLU A 23 1.64 4.55 29.51
N PHE A 24 2.45 5.47 28.98
CA PHE A 24 3.74 5.14 28.38
C PHE A 24 4.67 4.45 29.38
N SER A 25 4.85 5.04 30.57
CA SER A 25 5.69 4.47 31.62
C SER A 25 5.19 3.09 32.07
N ASP A 26 3.87 2.91 32.18
CA ASP A 26 3.26 1.63 32.54
C ASP A 26 3.46 0.57 31.44
N ALA A 27 3.22 0.94 30.18
CA ALA A 27 3.39 0.06 29.03
C ALA A 27 4.85 -0.38 28.84
N ILE A 28 5.82 0.48 29.13
CA ILE A 28 7.25 0.12 29.16
C ILE A 28 7.56 -0.80 30.36
N ARG A 29 7.10 -0.45 31.56
CA ARG A 29 7.35 -1.23 32.79
C ARG A 29 6.81 -2.66 32.69
N THR A 30 5.66 -2.85 32.04
CA THR A 30 5.05 -4.16 31.80
C THR A 30 5.65 -4.89 30.59
N GLY A 31 6.53 -4.21 29.85
CA GLY A 31 7.09 -4.68 28.57
C GLY A 31 6.00 -4.90 27.53
N PHE A 32 4.88 -4.19 27.60
CA PHE A 32 3.84 -4.25 26.57
C PHE A 32 4.29 -3.55 25.29
N ILE A 33 4.95 -2.39 25.42
CA ILE A 33 5.72 -1.78 24.33
C ILE A 33 7.04 -2.52 24.22
N CYS A 34 7.27 -3.12 23.06
CA CYS A 34 8.47 -3.87 22.72
C CYS A 34 9.62 -2.94 22.28
N SER A 35 9.27 -1.76 21.78
CA SER A 35 10.22 -0.82 21.17
C SER A 35 9.89 0.61 21.60
N PRO A 36 10.59 1.18 22.59
CA PRO A 36 10.52 2.61 22.80
C PRO A 36 11.18 3.37 21.63
N PRO A 37 10.86 4.66 21.41
CA PRO A 37 11.40 5.50 20.37
C PRO A 37 12.91 5.54 20.47
N GLY A 38 13.60 5.23 19.37
CA GLY A 38 15.06 5.21 19.32
C GLY A 38 15.72 3.88 19.67
N MET A 39 14.98 2.78 19.90
CA MET A 39 15.55 1.43 20.01
C MET A 39 15.38 0.63 18.71
N GLN A 40 16.44 0.50 17.91
CA GLN A 40 16.49 -0.28 16.68
C GLN A 40 16.02 -1.74 16.86
N TRP A 41 15.15 -2.22 15.97
CA TRP A 41 14.83 -3.64 15.80
C TRP A 41 15.51 -4.19 14.55
N HIS A 42 16.14 -5.36 14.71
CA HIS A 42 16.60 -6.22 13.61
C HIS A 42 15.65 -7.42 13.49
N PHE A 43 14.81 -7.46 12.46
CA PHE A 43 14.07 -8.68 12.08
C PHE A 43 14.86 -9.44 11.00
N HIS A 44 15.68 -10.43 11.37
CA HIS A 44 16.31 -11.29 10.36
C HIS A 44 15.30 -12.29 9.79
N HIS A 45 14.90 -12.11 8.54
CA HIS A 45 14.56 -13.24 7.66
C HIS A 45 15.40 -13.14 6.39
N GLY A 46 16.11 -14.23 6.11
CA GLY A 46 17.26 -14.24 5.22
C GLY A 46 16.94 -14.03 3.73
N ARG A 47 17.96 -13.48 3.06
CA ARG A 47 18.19 -13.35 1.60
C ARG A 47 17.50 -12.20 0.87
N SER A 48 17.48 -11.04 1.51
CA SER A 48 18.06 -9.79 0.99
C SER A 48 18.47 -9.00 2.24
N ASN A 49 19.56 -8.24 2.20
CA ASN A 49 20.09 -7.54 3.39
C ASN A 49 19.27 -6.29 3.78
N GLU A 50 18.04 -6.17 3.29
CA GLU A 50 17.11 -5.10 3.64
C GLU A 50 15.89 -5.71 4.33
N ILE A 51 16.09 -5.93 5.63
CA ILE A 51 14.98 -6.01 6.58
C ILE A 51 14.21 -4.69 6.43
N PRO A 52 12.86 -4.66 6.34
CA PRO A 52 12.11 -3.45 6.55
C PRO A 52 12.37 -3.04 8.00
N CYS A 53 13.43 -2.27 8.20
CA CYS A 53 13.64 -1.52 9.40
C CYS A 53 12.36 -0.70 9.52
N ALA A 54 11.56 -0.92 10.58
CA ALA A 54 10.83 0.21 11.12
C ALA A 54 11.93 1.22 11.41
N SER A 55 12.16 2.13 10.45
CA SER A 55 13.28 3.03 10.47
C SER A 55 13.26 3.72 11.83
N THR A 56 14.41 4.04 12.40
CA THR A 56 14.51 4.84 13.64
C THR A 56 13.62 6.09 13.60
N LYS A 57 13.26 6.52 12.39
CA LYS A 57 12.28 7.54 12.03
C LYS A 57 10.83 7.18 12.40
N TYR A 58 10.28 6.02 12.06
CA TYR A 58 8.91 5.64 12.48
C TYR A 58 8.78 5.49 13.99
N MET A 59 9.85 5.02 14.64
CA MET A 59 9.88 4.86 16.10
C MET A 59 9.71 6.18 16.85
N GLN A 60 9.95 7.34 16.22
CA GLN A 60 9.69 8.64 16.84
C GLN A 60 8.18 8.95 16.99
N TYR A 61 7.35 8.28 16.20
CA TYR A 61 5.91 8.53 16.13
C TYR A 61 5.05 7.38 16.63
N ALA A 62 5.48 6.14 16.47
CA ALA A 62 4.69 4.96 16.84
C ALA A 62 5.51 3.92 17.60
N TYR A 63 4.89 3.29 18.58
CA TYR A 63 5.45 2.18 19.36
C TYR A 63 4.89 0.84 18.88
N CYS A 64 5.75 -0.14 18.69
CA CYS A 64 5.35 -1.53 18.51
C CYS A 64 5.02 -2.16 19.86
N THR A 65 3.89 -2.86 19.94
CA THR A 65 3.51 -3.62 21.12
C THR A 65 3.68 -5.13 20.90
N LYS A 66 3.43 -5.91 21.95
CA LYS A 66 3.35 -7.38 21.87
C LYS A 66 2.28 -7.91 20.91
N LEU A 67 1.38 -7.06 20.41
CA LEU A 67 0.26 -7.46 19.56
C LEU A 67 0.59 -7.36 18.06
N VAL A 68 1.74 -6.80 17.66
CA VAL A 68 2.12 -6.70 16.24
C VAL A 68 2.37 -8.11 15.67
N GLY A 69 1.74 -8.43 14.54
CA GLY A 69 1.80 -9.77 13.93
C GLY A 69 3.03 -10.02 13.04
N GLY A 70 3.62 -8.96 12.48
CA GLY A 70 4.72 -9.05 11.52
C GLY A 70 4.27 -9.36 10.09
N HIS A 71 3.01 -9.07 9.76
CA HIS A 71 2.46 -9.26 8.42
C HIS A 71 2.67 -8.03 7.54
N ILE A 72 2.57 -8.20 6.21
CA ILE A 72 2.65 -7.07 5.25
C ILE A 72 1.62 -5.96 5.57
N ALA A 73 0.41 -6.36 5.99
CA ALA A 73 -0.64 -5.45 6.44
C ALA A 73 -0.20 -4.58 7.63
N ASP A 74 0.65 -5.09 8.52
CA ASP A 74 1.14 -4.33 9.67
C ASP A 74 2.09 -3.22 9.22
N SER A 75 2.93 -3.47 8.21
CA SER A 75 3.77 -2.44 7.59
C SER A 75 2.93 -1.36 6.93
N ILE A 76 1.96 -1.76 6.10
CA ILE A 76 1.08 -0.81 5.38
C ILE A 76 0.28 0.03 6.38
N TYR A 77 -0.24 -0.59 7.44
CA TYR A 77 -0.94 0.12 8.49
C TYR A 77 -0.02 1.12 9.22
N LEU A 78 1.22 0.72 9.52
CA LEU A 78 2.19 1.61 10.17
C LEU A 78 2.48 2.84 9.30
N ASP A 79 2.67 2.67 8.00
CA ASP A 79 2.89 3.79 7.06
C ASP A 79 1.68 4.74 7.04
N TRP A 80 0.46 4.20 6.98
CA TRP A 80 -0.76 5.01 7.11
C TRP A 80 -0.88 5.70 8.48
N LEU A 81 -0.51 5.00 9.56
CA LEU A 81 -0.60 5.52 10.92
C LEU A 81 0.36 6.70 11.14
N VAL A 82 1.59 6.60 10.66
CA VAL A 82 2.62 7.64 10.84
C VAL A 82 2.57 8.75 9.79
N ALA A 83 1.75 8.62 8.73
CA ALA A 83 1.51 9.70 7.77
C ALA A 83 0.97 10.99 8.44
N PHE A 84 0.19 10.81 9.52
CA PHE A 84 -0.34 11.92 10.34
C PHE A 84 -0.09 11.63 11.83
N PRO A 85 1.17 11.71 12.29
CA PRO A 85 1.58 11.12 13.56
C PRO A 85 1.04 11.87 14.79
N THR A 86 0.63 13.12 14.59
CA THR A 86 0.07 13.99 15.64
C THR A 86 -1.45 13.91 15.74
N ILE A 87 -2.11 13.23 14.80
CA ILE A 87 -3.58 13.08 14.78
C ILE A 87 -3.96 11.60 14.88
N PRO A 88 -4.70 11.21 15.94
CA PRO A 88 -5.27 9.88 16.09
C PRO A 88 -6.15 9.47 14.89
N PRO A 89 -6.14 8.19 14.47
CA PRO A 89 -7.00 7.66 13.40
C PRO A 89 -8.46 8.13 13.42
N GLU A 90 -9.09 8.13 14.60
CA GLU A 90 -10.48 8.51 14.83
C GLU A 90 -10.79 10.01 14.66
N HIS A 91 -9.76 10.83 14.43
CA HIS A 91 -9.89 12.27 14.18
C HIS A 91 -9.48 12.66 12.75
N ARG A 92 -9.15 11.68 11.91
CA ARG A 92 -8.78 11.89 10.50
C ARG A 92 -10.04 11.91 9.65
N HIS A 93 -10.59 13.11 9.44
CA HIS A 93 -11.80 13.33 8.66
C HIS A 93 -11.63 14.49 7.65
N PRO A 94 -11.94 14.27 6.36
CA PRO A 94 -12.20 12.98 5.70
C PRO A 94 -11.11 11.92 5.96
N THR A 95 -11.43 10.64 5.86
CA THR A 95 -10.47 9.59 6.17
C THR A 95 -9.44 9.48 5.05
N PRO A 96 -8.14 9.74 5.31
CA PRO A 96 -7.09 9.48 4.34
C PRO A 96 -6.94 7.97 4.15
N TYR A 97 -6.55 7.54 2.97
CA TYR A 97 -6.47 6.12 2.66
C TYR A 97 -5.25 5.79 1.79
N VAL A 98 -4.79 4.55 1.88
CA VAL A 98 -3.65 4.03 1.12
C VAL A 98 -4.09 3.73 -0.31
N CYS A 99 -3.31 4.14 -1.31
CA CYS A 99 -3.62 4.01 -2.73
C CYS A 99 -2.69 3.04 -3.48
N GLY A 100 -3.06 2.77 -4.74
CA GLY A 100 -2.17 2.13 -5.72
C GLY A 100 -1.61 0.78 -5.28
N THR A 101 -0.32 0.55 -5.53
CA THR A 101 0.37 -0.71 -5.27
C THR A 101 0.23 -1.21 -3.83
N LYS A 102 0.26 -0.34 -2.81
CA LYS A 102 0.05 -0.77 -1.42
C LYS A 102 -1.41 -1.16 -1.13
N ALA A 103 -2.37 -0.47 -1.73
CA ALA A 103 -3.78 -0.88 -1.65
C ALA A 103 -3.97 -2.27 -2.27
N LEU A 104 -3.32 -2.55 -3.40
CA LEU A 104 -3.33 -3.86 -4.05
C LEU A 104 -2.65 -4.94 -3.19
N LYS A 105 -1.48 -4.66 -2.62
CA LYS A 105 -0.77 -5.57 -1.70
C LYS A 105 -1.59 -5.90 -0.45
N ALA A 106 -2.24 -4.90 0.16
CA ALA A 106 -3.13 -5.11 1.31
C ALA A 106 -4.28 -6.07 0.98
N ARG A 107 -4.68 -6.13 -0.30
CA ARG A 107 -5.73 -7.02 -0.83
C ARG A 107 -5.20 -8.35 -1.36
N GLY A 108 -3.90 -8.60 -1.21
CA GLY A 108 -3.26 -9.83 -1.66
C GLY A 108 -3.14 -9.96 -3.18
N PHE A 109 -3.09 -8.84 -3.92
CA PHE A 109 -2.59 -8.87 -5.29
C PHE A 109 -1.07 -8.99 -5.29
N ASP A 110 -0.54 -9.80 -6.20
CA ASP A 110 0.88 -9.79 -6.53
C ASP A 110 1.14 -8.61 -7.46
N THR A 111 1.95 -7.66 -7.02
CA THR A 111 2.27 -6.44 -7.77
C THR A 111 3.63 -6.54 -8.45
N GLY A 112 4.26 -7.71 -8.45
CA GLY A 112 5.56 -7.94 -9.06
C GLY A 112 6.65 -7.02 -8.53
N ARG A 113 7.48 -6.50 -9.44
CA ARG A 113 8.62 -5.62 -9.10
C ARG A 113 8.25 -4.15 -9.07
N CYS A 114 7.03 -3.79 -9.47
CA CYS A 114 6.53 -2.42 -9.45
C CYS A 114 6.71 -1.80 -8.05
N ALA A 115 7.63 -0.85 -7.97
CA ALA A 115 8.01 -0.12 -6.78
C ALA A 115 7.37 1.27 -6.79
N MET A 116 6.05 1.33 -6.97
CA MET A 116 5.33 2.60 -6.76
C MET A 116 5.48 3.08 -5.32
N ALA A 117 5.70 4.39 -5.19
CA ALA A 117 5.78 5.06 -3.91
C ALA A 117 4.50 4.91 -3.08
N ASP A 118 4.64 5.11 -1.77
CA ASP A 118 3.58 4.89 -0.79
C ASP A 118 2.57 6.02 -0.82
N ILE A 119 1.62 5.97 -1.75
CA ILE A 119 0.65 7.06 -1.94
C ILE A 119 -0.44 7.01 -0.87
N ILE A 120 -0.57 8.09 -0.11
CA ILE A 120 -1.68 8.36 0.80
C ILE A 120 -2.57 9.45 0.19
N MET A 121 -3.81 9.09 -0.14
CA MET A 121 -4.81 10.07 -0.52
C MET A 121 -5.17 10.92 0.70
N THR A 122 -4.96 12.22 0.58
CA THR A 122 -4.94 13.12 1.73
C THR A 122 -5.93 14.26 1.54
N PRO A 123 -6.87 14.45 2.47
CA PRO A 123 -7.74 15.61 2.43
C PRO A 123 -6.97 16.88 2.82
N PRO A 124 -7.35 18.07 2.30
CA PRO A 124 -6.68 19.33 2.62
C PRO A 124 -6.59 19.64 4.11
N GLU A 125 -7.55 19.19 4.92
CA GLU A 125 -7.62 19.38 6.37
C GLU A 125 -6.44 18.74 7.11
N LEU A 126 -5.82 17.70 6.52
CA LEU A 126 -4.71 16.99 7.12
C LEU A 126 -3.32 17.47 6.64
N LEU A 127 -3.26 18.38 5.65
CA LEU A 127 -2.02 18.97 5.15
C LEU A 127 -1.09 19.50 6.25
N PRO A 128 -1.56 20.25 7.28
CA PRO A 128 -0.67 20.78 8.32
C PRO A 128 -0.05 19.72 9.23
N TYR A 129 -0.51 18.47 9.14
CA TYR A 129 -0.13 17.37 10.02
C TYR A 129 0.62 16.26 9.30
N ILE A 130 0.90 16.45 8.00
CA ILE A 130 1.76 15.56 7.23
C ILE A 130 3.13 15.50 7.88
N ASP A 131 3.66 14.28 8.01
CA ASP A 131 5.08 14.10 8.26
C ASP A 131 5.85 14.21 6.93
N GLU A 132 6.44 15.38 6.66
CA GLU A 132 7.30 15.61 5.49
C GLU A 132 8.53 14.70 5.48
N THR A 133 8.84 14.07 6.62
CA THR A 133 9.91 13.10 6.69
C THR A 133 9.42 11.71 6.28
N SER A 134 8.14 11.36 6.35
CA SER A 134 7.67 10.01 6.01
C SER A 134 8.11 9.55 4.61
N LEU A 135 8.20 8.23 4.41
CA LEU A 135 8.44 7.64 3.08
C LEU A 135 7.17 7.63 2.20
N CYS A 136 6.10 8.27 2.67
CA CYS A 136 4.83 8.34 1.98
C CYS A 136 4.82 9.50 0.98
N ASP A 137 4.29 9.23 -0.20
CA ASP A 137 3.87 10.25 -1.14
C ASP A 137 2.44 10.67 -0.81
N TYR A 138 2.16 11.96 -0.96
CA TYR A 138 0.86 12.53 -0.61
C TYR A 138 0.19 13.06 -1.85
N THR A 139 -1.01 12.57 -2.15
CA THR A 139 -1.88 13.16 -3.19
C THR A 139 -3.02 13.89 -2.51
N ILE A 140 -3.15 15.19 -2.78
CA ILE A 140 -4.20 16.01 -2.17
C ILE A 140 -5.50 15.86 -2.95
N ASN A 141 -6.59 15.56 -2.25
CA ASN A 141 -7.91 15.40 -2.85
C ASN A 141 -8.99 16.08 -2.00
N GLU A 142 -9.63 17.10 -2.56
CA GLU A 142 -10.68 17.90 -1.93
C GLU A 142 -12.04 17.18 -1.86
N HIS A 143 -12.16 16.01 -2.48
CA HIS A 143 -13.42 15.33 -2.73
C HIS A 143 -13.43 13.88 -2.24
N ILE A 144 -12.63 13.55 -1.20
CA ILE A 144 -12.65 12.22 -0.59
C ILE A 144 -14.05 11.91 -0.02
N THR A 145 -14.60 10.78 -0.43
CA THR A 145 -15.88 10.22 0.04
C THR A 145 -15.67 8.83 0.63
N PRO A 146 -16.62 8.33 1.44
CA PRO A 146 -16.58 6.95 1.94
C PRO A 146 -16.64 5.87 0.85
N ASP A 147 -17.06 6.21 -0.37
CA ASP A 147 -17.15 5.26 -1.49
C ASP A 147 -15.80 5.07 -2.22
N ASP A 148 -14.77 5.86 -1.89
CA ASP A 148 -13.45 5.78 -2.55
C ASP A 148 -12.56 4.66 -1.99
N TRP A 149 -12.85 4.19 -0.78
CA TRP A 149 -12.02 3.27 -0.01
C TRP A 149 -12.85 2.34 0.87
N GLU A 150 -12.24 1.26 1.34
CA GLU A 150 -12.84 0.37 2.34
C GLU A 150 -11.78 -0.08 3.36
N LEU A 151 -12.24 -0.66 4.47
CA LEU A 151 -11.34 -1.24 5.47
C LEU A 151 -10.93 -2.65 5.05
N VAL A 152 -9.66 -2.83 4.71
CA VAL A 152 -9.03 -4.14 4.60
C VAL A 152 -8.09 -4.30 5.77
N ASP A 153 -8.31 -5.30 6.62
CA ASP A 153 -7.46 -5.54 7.79
C ASP A 153 -7.34 -4.32 8.73
N ASN A 154 -8.41 -3.52 8.85
CA ASN A 154 -8.47 -2.22 9.56
C ASN A 154 -7.58 -1.10 8.96
N ILE A 155 -7.15 -1.26 7.72
CA ILE A 155 -6.44 -0.24 6.94
C ILE A 155 -7.46 0.38 5.98
N PRO A 156 -7.65 1.72 5.96
CA PRO A 156 -8.43 2.35 4.90
C PRO A 156 -7.61 2.29 3.60
N VAL A 157 -8.11 1.51 2.64
CA VAL A 157 -7.44 1.23 1.38
C VAL A 157 -8.34 1.56 0.20
N GLU A 158 -7.75 2.11 -0.84
CA GLU A 158 -8.43 2.43 -2.09
C GLU A 158 -9.14 1.21 -2.67
N ASN A 159 -10.25 1.48 -3.35
CA ASN A 159 -10.97 0.44 -4.06
C ASN A 159 -10.10 -0.19 -5.18
N PRO A 160 -10.30 -1.49 -5.48
CA PRO A 160 -9.39 -2.23 -6.35
C PRO A 160 -9.25 -1.63 -7.77
N LEU A 161 -10.34 -1.16 -8.38
CA LEU A 161 -10.29 -0.63 -9.76
C LEU A 161 -9.45 0.66 -9.83
N PRO A 162 -9.70 1.73 -9.04
CA PRO A 162 -8.83 2.90 -9.03
C PRO A 162 -7.37 2.59 -8.65
N ALA A 163 -7.15 1.65 -7.73
CA ALA A 163 -5.79 1.24 -7.34
C ALA A 163 -5.05 0.55 -8.48
N MET A 164 -5.72 -0.37 -9.20
CA MET A 164 -5.17 -0.98 -10.42
C MET A 164 -4.95 0.06 -11.50
N ARG A 165 -5.82 1.06 -11.64
CA ARG A 165 -5.61 2.11 -12.66
C ARG A 165 -4.33 2.90 -12.39
N LYS A 166 -4.08 3.30 -11.14
CA LYS A 166 -2.81 3.95 -10.75
C LYS A 166 -1.60 3.06 -10.97
N PHE A 167 -1.72 1.76 -10.68
CA PHE A 167 -0.66 0.79 -10.93
C PHE A 167 -0.23 0.79 -12.41
N HIS A 168 -1.18 0.91 -13.34
CA HIS A 168 -0.89 0.96 -14.77
C HIS A 168 -0.45 2.33 -15.29
N GLU A 169 -0.55 3.41 -14.49
CA GLU A 169 -0.07 4.75 -14.89
C GLU A 169 1.46 4.84 -14.91
N ASP A 170 2.14 4.12 -14.01
CA ASP A 170 3.61 4.16 -13.90
C ASP A 170 4.32 3.27 -14.93
N GLY A 171 3.61 2.25 -15.45
CA GLY A 171 4.00 1.61 -16.71
C GLY A 171 5.27 0.76 -16.69
N ASP A 172 5.78 0.41 -15.51
CA ASP A 172 7.16 -0.07 -15.30
C ASP A 172 7.49 -1.36 -16.07
N ASP A 173 6.60 -2.36 -16.08
CA ASP A 173 6.83 -3.64 -16.76
C ASP A 173 5.54 -4.18 -17.41
N ARG A 174 5.61 -4.50 -18.72
CA ARG A 174 4.50 -5.08 -19.50
C ARG A 174 4.00 -6.38 -18.87
N ILE A 175 4.89 -7.24 -18.38
CA ILE A 175 4.54 -8.52 -17.79
C ILE A 175 3.79 -8.32 -16.47
N ASP A 176 4.25 -7.37 -15.63
CA ASP A 176 3.56 -7.03 -14.37
C ASP A 176 2.14 -6.48 -14.64
N ALA A 177 1.95 -5.69 -15.70
CA ALA A 177 0.64 -5.21 -16.13
C ALA A 177 -0.30 -6.34 -16.61
N ILE A 178 0.22 -7.25 -17.43
CA ILE A 178 -0.54 -8.44 -17.87
C ILE A 178 -0.92 -9.32 -16.67
N ASP A 179 0.03 -9.57 -15.77
CA ASP A 179 -0.20 -10.37 -14.56
C ASP A 179 -1.25 -9.71 -13.65
N MET A 180 -1.24 -8.38 -13.51
CA MET A 180 -2.27 -7.65 -12.76
C MET A 180 -3.66 -7.80 -13.39
N ALA A 181 -3.76 -7.62 -14.72
CA ALA A 181 -5.01 -7.78 -15.45
C ALA A 181 -5.59 -9.20 -15.29
N TYR A 182 -4.75 -10.23 -15.39
CA TYR A 182 -5.20 -11.63 -15.28
C TYR A 182 -5.52 -12.02 -13.85
N GLN A 183 -4.77 -11.50 -12.88
CA GLN A 183 -5.12 -11.60 -11.46
C GLN A 183 -6.47 -10.99 -11.13
N ALA A 184 -6.83 -9.86 -11.76
CA ALA A 184 -8.14 -9.26 -11.62
C ALA A 184 -9.22 -10.15 -12.25
N TYR A 185 -9.00 -10.66 -13.46
CA TYR A 185 -9.92 -11.60 -14.10
C TYR A 185 -10.22 -12.82 -13.23
N HIS A 186 -9.19 -13.46 -12.67
CA HIS A 186 -9.33 -14.61 -11.77
C HIS A 186 -10.02 -14.29 -10.43
N ARG A 187 -10.04 -13.00 -10.04
CA ARG A 187 -10.79 -12.50 -8.88
C ARG A 187 -12.22 -12.06 -9.24
N GLY A 188 -12.64 -12.22 -10.50
CA GLY A 188 -14.02 -12.01 -10.95
C GLY A 188 -14.33 -10.62 -11.51
N TYR A 189 -13.32 -9.77 -11.77
CA TYR A 189 -13.53 -8.50 -12.46
C TYR A 189 -13.83 -8.72 -13.94
N SER A 190 -14.68 -7.87 -14.52
CA SER A 190 -15.01 -7.97 -15.94
C SER A 190 -13.87 -7.47 -16.82
N TRP A 191 -13.77 -7.97 -18.06
CA TRP A 191 -12.82 -7.43 -19.03
C TRP A 191 -13.08 -5.95 -19.37
N GLU A 192 -14.30 -5.45 -19.18
CA GLU A 192 -14.60 -4.03 -19.33
C GLU A 192 -13.98 -3.19 -18.21
N ASP A 193 -14.10 -3.65 -16.96
CA ASP A 193 -13.45 -3.01 -15.81
C ASP A 193 -11.93 -3.05 -15.95
N ILE A 194 -11.38 -4.20 -16.35
CA ILE A 194 -9.94 -4.38 -16.55
C ILE A 194 -9.44 -3.52 -17.71
N ALA A 195 -10.17 -3.43 -18.83
CA ALA A 195 -9.82 -2.51 -19.92
C ALA A 195 -9.74 -1.08 -19.41
N TRP A 196 -10.69 -0.65 -18.58
CA TRP A 196 -10.67 0.67 -17.97
C TRP A 196 -9.44 0.86 -17.07
N THR A 197 -9.00 -0.14 -16.30
CA THR A 197 -7.82 0.03 -15.43
C THR A 197 -6.51 0.11 -16.21
N ILE A 198 -6.37 -0.61 -17.33
CA ILE A 198 -5.12 -0.62 -18.11
C ILE A 198 -5.00 0.52 -19.13
N GLU A 199 -6.11 1.20 -19.45
CA GLU A 199 -6.12 2.26 -20.47
C GLU A 199 -5.05 3.36 -20.32
N PRO A 200 -4.65 3.82 -19.10
CA PRO A 200 -3.55 4.77 -18.96
C PRO A 200 -2.22 4.30 -19.60
N ALA A 201 -2.01 2.99 -19.66
CA ALA A 201 -0.80 2.39 -20.21
C ALA A 201 -0.83 2.22 -21.74
N LYS A 202 -1.91 2.63 -22.41
CA LYS A 202 -2.08 2.40 -23.85
C LYS A 202 -0.98 3.01 -24.71
N ASP A 203 -0.32 4.07 -24.25
CA ASP A 203 0.74 4.76 -25.00
C ASP A 203 2.14 4.14 -24.74
N LEU A 204 2.24 3.12 -23.88
CA LEU A 204 3.51 2.50 -23.47
C LEU A 204 3.90 1.30 -24.33
N TRP A 205 2.91 0.57 -24.83
CA TRP A 205 3.15 -0.69 -25.54
C TRP A 205 2.42 -0.71 -26.88
N VAL A 206 3.07 -1.32 -27.86
CA VAL A 206 2.52 -1.55 -29.20
C VAL A 206 2.31 -3.04 -29.41
N ASP A 207 1.47 -3.37 -30.38
CA ASP A 207 1.37 -4.74 -30.89
C ASP A 207 2.68 -5.15 -31.57
N ASP A 208 3.34 -6.20 -31.09
CA ASP A 208 4.69 -6.58 -31.55
C ASP A 208 4.71 -7.06 -33.00
N ASP A 209 3.59 -7.61 -33.50
CA ASP A 209 3.48 -8.15 -34.86
C ASP A 209 3.21 -7.06 -35.90
N THR A 210 2.39 -6.06 -35.57
CA THR A 210 1.91 -5.03 -36.50
C THR A 210 2.52 -3.65 -36.23
N GLY A 211 3.11 -3.43 -35.06
CA GLY A 211 3.57 -2.13 -34.59
C GLY A 211 2.46 -1.13 -34.29
N THR A 212 1.21 -1.59 -34.16
CA THR A 212 0.05 -0.71 -33.98
C THR A 212 -0.06 -0.26 -32.52
N GLN A 213 -0.24 1.04 -32.30
CA GLN A 213 -0.53 1.60 -30.98
C GLN A 213 -2.00 1.39 -30.63
N PRO A 214 -2.34 0.83 -29.45
CA PRO A 214 -3.72 0.75 -29.00
C PRO A 214 -4.26 2.15 -28.66
N THR A 215 -5.51 2.42 -29.01
CA THR A 215 -6.17 3.72 -28.79
C THR A 215 -6.93 3.79 -27.47
N ASN A 216 -7.20 2.63 -26.86
CA ASN A 216 -7.99 2.46 -25.65
C ASN A 216 -7.60 1.14 -24.94
N GLY A 217 -8.12 0.93 -23.73
CA GLY A 217 -7.78 -0.26 -22.94
C GLY A 217 -8.29 -1.58 -23.51
N LYS A 218 -9.31 -1.60 -24.37
CA LYS A 218 -9.79 -2.85 -25.01
C LYS A 218 -8.80 -3.33 -26.06
N GLU A 219 -8.28 -2.41 -26.87
CA GLU A 219 -7.24 -2.73 -27.85
C GLU A 219 -5.93 -3.12 -27.14
N LEU A 220 -5.64 -2.54 -25.97
CA LEU A 220 -4.50 -2.98 -25.17
C LEU A 220 -4.69 -4.39 -24.58
N LEU A 221 -5.91 -4.77 -24.19
CA LEU A 221 -6.22 -6.13 -23.78
C LEU A 221 -6.00 -7.14 -24.92
N ASP A 222 -6.32 -6.78 -26.16
CA ASP A 222 -6.08 -7.67 -27.30
C ASP A 222 -4.58 -7.97 -27.46
N ILE A 223 -3.71 -6.98 -27.24
CA ILE A 223 -2.25 -7.16 -27.20
C ILE A 223 -1.86 -8.10 -26.05
N PHE A 224 -2.45 -7.94 -24.86
CA PHE A 224 -2.17 -8.82 -23.72
C PHE A 224 -2.56 -10.28 -24.03
N PHE A 225 -3.71 -10.50 -24.66
CA PHE A 225 -4.17 -11.82 -25.06
C PHE A 225 -3.30 -12.47 -26.14
N ALA A 226 -2.78 -11.66 -27.06
CA ALA A 226 -1.84 -12.11 -28.09
C ALA A 226 -0.51 -12.56 -27.45
N GLU A 227 -0.02 -11.81 -26.46
CA GLU A 227 1.20 -12.15 -25.71
C GLU A 227 1.04 -13.46 -24.93
N ARG A 228 -0.07 -13.60 -24.18
CA ARG A 228 -0.27 -14.77 -23.31
C ARG A 228 -1.73 -14.99 -22.94
N SER A 229 -2.14 -16.25 -22.85
CA SER A 229 -3.46 -16.63 -22.31
C SER A 229 -3.61 -16.27 -20.81
N PRO A 230 -4.79 -15.82 -20.35
CA PRO A 230 -5.09 -15.59 -18.93
C PRO A 230 -4.85 -16.78 -18.00
N ASP A 231 -4.95 -18.00 -18.54
CA ASP A 231 -4.78 -19.25 -17.78
C ASP A 231 -3.34 -19.79 -17.81
N ALA A 232 -2.46 -19.15 -18.57
CA ALA A 232 -1.06 -19.57 -18.64
C ALA A 232 -0.31 -19.19 -17.35
N PRO A 233 0.62 -20.03 -16.89
CA PRO A 233 1.44 -19.69 -15.73
C PRO A 233 2.29 -18.45 -16.00
N ARG A 234 2.64 -17.74 -14.92
CA ARG A 234 3.59 -16.65 -14.97
C ARG A 234 4.96 -17.15 -15.48
N PRO A 235 5.58 -16.52 -16.50
CA PRO A 235 6.94 -16.86 -16.86
C PRO A 235 7.86 -16.60 -15.65
N PRO A 236 8.89 -17.43 -15.43
CA PRO A 236 9.87 -17.13 -14.40
C PRO A 236 10.50 -15.75 -14.70
N TYR A 237 10.80 -14.99 -13.65
CA TYR A 237 11.65 -13.82 -13.81
C TYR A 237 13.00 -14.28 -14.37
N ASP A 238 13.42 -13.76 -15.52
CA ASP A 238 14.79 -13.94 -15.97
C ASP A 238 15.68 -13.09 -15.07
N ASP A 239 16.41 -13.75 -14.17
CA ASP A 239 17.37 -13.13 -13.24
C ASP A 239 18.60 -12.53 -13.97
N ASP A 240 18.63 -12.58 -15.31
CA ASP A 240 19.78 -12.24 -16.14
C ASP A 240 19.77 -10.80 -16.72
N ASP A 241 18.71 -10.02 -16.51
CA ASP A 241 18.64 -8.60 -16.91
C ASP A 241 18.92 -7.64 -15.73
N TRP A 242 20.16 -7.68 -15.22
CA TRP A 242 20.73 -6.71 -14.27
C TRP A 242 21.94 -5.96 -14.85
#